data_AF-A0A540W6Y7-F1
#
_entry.id   AF-A0A540W6Y7-F1
#
_cell.length_a   1.000
_cell.length_b   1.000
_cell.length_c   1.000
_cell.angle_alpha   90.00
_cell.angle_beta   90.00
_cell.angle_gamma   90.00
#
_symmetry.space_group_name_H-M   'P 1'
#
loop_
_entity.id
_entity.type
_entity.pdbx_description
1 polymer ?
#
loop_
_entity_poly.entity_id
_entity_poly.type
_entity_poly.pdbx_seq_one_letter_code
_entity_poly.pdbx_strand_id
1 'polypeptide(L)' 'MTHLMYRVTATGSRGSRYGSDSTAPDPQALADQLAADTCTARPDLAGPLTIHVWAARDDEHYRLPTPTDAQRFDYPVV' A
#
# COMPACT_ATOMS: atom_id res chain seq x y z
N MET A 1 10.71 14.37 -8.05
CA MET A 1 10.44 12.95 -7.75
C MET A 1 9.03 12.87 -7.20
N THR A 2 8.24 11.88 -7.61
CA THR A 2 6.88 11.70 -7.10
C THR A 2 6.97 10.95 -5.77
N HIS A 3 6.42 11.52 -4.70
CA HIS A 3 6.29 10.83 -3.43
C HIS A 3 4.98 10.03 -3.44
N LEU A 4 5.07 8.72 -3.53
CA LEU A 4 3.92 7.84 -3.41
C LEU A 4 3.73 7.48 -1.95
N MET A 5 2.53 7.65 -1.44
CA MET A 5 2.13 7.16 -0.13
C MET A 5 1.30 5.91 -0.27
N TYR A 6 1.37 5.05 0.73
CA TYR A 6 0.66 3.78 0.70
C TYR A 6 0.05 3.42 2.05
N ARG A 7 -1.00 2.60 1.96
CA ARG A 7 -1.63 1.91 3.07
C ARG A 7 -1.85 0.46 2.68
N VAL A 8 -1.24 -0.46 3.43
CA VAL A 8 -1.47 -1.90 3.32
C VAL A 8 -2.47 -2.31 4.39
N THR A 9 -3.51 -3.02 3.99
CA THR A 9 -4.50 -3.62 4.90
C THR A 9 -4.63 -5.08 4.56
N ALA A 10 -4.43 -5.96 5.55
CA ALA A 10 -4.63 -7.39 5.38
C ALA A 10 -5.96 -7.80 5.99
N THR A 11 -6.81 -8.46 5.21
CA THR A 11 -8.12 -8.93 5.67
C THR A 11 -7.92 -9.96 6.78
N GLY A 12 -8.61 -9.82 7.91
CA GLY A 12 -8.41 -10.66 9.09
C GLY A 12 -7.25 -10.24 10.00
N SER A 13 -6.48 -9.22 9.62
CA SER A 13 -5.47 -8.60 10.49
C SER A 13 -6.05 -7.41 11.24
N ARG A 14 -5.66 -7.22 12.51
CA ARG A 14 -6.11 -6.08 13.33
C ARG A 14 -5.43 -4.74 13.01
N GLY A 15 -4.69 -4.61 11.91
CA GLY A 15 -3.89 -3.41 11.64
C GLY A 15 -3.68 -3.09 10.17
N SER A 16 -3.53 -1.79 9.89
CA SER A 16 -3.04 -1.26 8.61
C SER A 16 -1.60 -0.77 8.79
N ARG A 17 -0.75 -1.02 7.79
CA ARG A 17 0.60 -0.43 7.68
C ARG A 17 0.53 0.77 6.75
N TYR A 18 1.19 1.86 7.11
CA TYR A 18 1.28 3.07 6.31
C TYR A 18 2.74 3.38 6.01
N GLY A 19 3.00 4.04 4.88
CA GLY A 19 4.33 4.51 4.55
C GLY A 19 4.35 5.33 3.27
N SER A 20 5.55 5.65 2.81
CA SER A 20 5.79 6.38 1.57
C SER A 20 7.01 5.80 0.85
N ASP A 21 6.97 5.81 -0.47
CA ASP A 21 8.08 5.48 -1.34
C ASP A 21 8.21 6.54 -2.44
N SER A 22 9.42 7.06 -2.62
CA SER A 22 9.75 8.07 -3.64
C SER A 22 10.60 7.52 -4.78
N THR A 23 10.85 6.21 -4.76
CA THR A 23 11.73 5.49 -5.71
C THR A 23 10.94 4.65 -6.70
N ALA A 24 9.72 4.26 -6.34
CA ALA A 24 8.83 3.49 -7.19
C ALA A 24 8.46 4.30 -8.45
N PRO A 25 8.52 3.67 -9.63
CA PRO A 25 8.23 4.33 -10.89
C PRO A 25 6.75 4.69 -11.04
N ASP A 26 5.87 3.90 -10.43
CA ASP A 26 4.43 4.06 -10.48
C ASP A 26 3.73 3.32 -9.30
N PRO A 27 2.43 3.61 -9.05
CA PRO A 27 1.69 3.02 -7.94
C PRO A 27 1.51 1.50 -8.00
N GLN A 28 1.43 0.90 -9.20
CA GLN A 28 1.28 -0.53 -9.38
C GLN A 28 2.57 -1.24 -8.98
N ALA A 29 3.72 -0.75 -9.45
CA ALA A 29 5.03 -1.29 -9.08
C ALA A 29 5.27 -1.25 -7.56
N LEU A 30 4.86 -0.17 -6.89
CA LEU A 30 4.92 -0.08 -5.43
C LEU A 30 3.99 -1.09 -4.75
N ALA A 31 2.77 -1.25 -5.24
CA ALA A 31 1.82 -2.21 -4.70
C ALA A 31 2.32 -3.66 -4.83
N ASP A 32 2.92 -4.03 -5.97
CA ASP A 32 3.50 -5.36 -6.19
C ASP A 32 4.68 -5.63 -5.25
N GLN A 33 5.56 -4.65 -5.05
CA GLN A 33 6.66 -4.73 -4.08
C GLN A 33 6.15 -4.93 -2.65
N LEU A 34 5.15 -4.14 -2.24
CA LEU A 34 4.56 -4.24 -0.91
C LEU A 34 3.81 -5.56 -0.68
N ALA A 35 3.13 -6.08 -1.70
CA ALA A 35 2.50 -7.39 -1.65
C ALA A 35 3.54 -8.49 -1.46
N ALA A 36 4.63 -8.47 -2.24
CA ALA A 36 5.71 -9.44 -2.12
C ALA A 36 6.44 -9.37 -0.76
N ASP A 37 6.74 -8.16 -0.25
CA ASP A 37 7.34 -7.94 1.08
C ASP A 37 6.42 -8.49 2.18
N THR A 38 5.13 -8.15 2.11
CA THR A 38 4.15 -8.55 3.13
C THR A 38 3.92 -10.07 3.13
N CYS A 39 3.79 -10.70 1.96
CA CYS A 39 3.69 -12.17 1.86
C CYS A 39 4.96 -12.87 2.36
N THR A 40 6.14 -12.31 2.08
CA THR A 40 7.43 -12.87 2.53
C THR A 40 7.61 -12.74 4.05
N ALA A 41 7.31 -11.56 4.61
CA ALA A 41 7.52 -11.26 6.01
C ALA A 41 6.47 -11.90 6.94
N ARG A 42 5.27 -12.19 6.42
CA ARG A 42 4.12 -12.65 7.20
C ARG A 42 3.35 -13.76 6.45
N PRO A 43 3.92 -14.96 6.32
CA PRO A 43 3.25 -16.10 5.69
C PRO A 43 1.95 -16.52 6.43
N ASP A 44 1.79 -16.14 7.70
CA ASP A 44 0.60 -16.39 8.52
C ASP A 44 -0.58 -15.43 8.26
N LEU A 45 -0.50 -14.54 7.27
CA LEU A 45 -1.62 -13.67 6.92
C LEU A 45 -2.77 -14.50 6.34
N ALA A 46 -3.80 -14.69 7.17
CA ALA A 46 -4.95 -15.54 6.86
C ALA A 46 -5.96 -14.93 5.85
N GLY A 47 -5.64 -13.84 5.16
CA GLY A 47 -6.61 -13.19 4.28
C GLY A 47 -6.05 -12.17 3.30
N PRO A 48 -6.83 -11.85 2.25
CA PRO A 48 -6.39 -11.04 1.11
C PRO A 48 -5.83 -9.68 1.53
N LEU A 49 -4.79 -9.27 0.81
CA LEU A 49 -4.13 -7.98 0.98
C LEU A 49 -4.80 -6.93 0.10
N THR A 50 -5.17 -5.80 0.69
CA THR A 50 -5.59 -4.61 -0.03
C THR A 50 -4.55 -3.52 0.18
N ILE A 51 -3.98 -3.03 -0.92
CA ILE A 51 -2.97 -1.98 -0.94
C ILE A 51 -3.57 -0.75 -1.60
N HIS A 52 -3.56 0.36 -0.89
CA HIS A 52 -3.94 1.67 -1.43
C HIS A 52 -2.68 2.48 -1.67
N VAL A 53 -2.52 3.05 -2.86
CA VAL A 53 -1.39 3.91 -3.21
C VAL A 53 -1.90 5.23 -3.79
N TRP A 54 -1.34 6.35 -3.35
CA TRP A 54 -1.69 7.69 -3.81
C TRP A 54 -0.44 8.56 -3.94
N ALA A 55 -0.48 9.56 -4.80
CA ALA A 55 0.60 10.54 -4.88
C ALA A 55 0.39 11.61 -3.79
N ALA A 56 1.33 11.73 -2.86
CA ALA A 56 1.35 12.88 -1.96
C ALA A 56 1.99 14.07 -2.68
N ARG A 57 1.34 15.23 -2.56
CA ARG A 57 2.03 16.51 -2.76
C ARG A 57 2.94 16.75 -1.56
N ASP A 58 4.08 17.40 -1.78
CA ASP A 58 5.14 17.66 -0.78
C ASP A 58 4.60 18.17 0.58
N ASP A 59 3.47 18.89 0.55
CA ASP A 59 2.82 19.50 1.73
C ASP A 59 1.80 18.59 2.44
N GLU A 60 1.47 17.41 1.90
CA GLU A 60 0.36 16.55 2.35
C GLU A 60 0.78 15.18 2.94
N HIS A 61 1.99 15.09 3.48
CA HIS A 61 2.55 13.86 4.08
C HIS A 61 1.70 13.24 5.23
N TYR A 62 0.70 13.95 5.76
CA TYR A 62 -0.17 13.46 6.85
C TYR A 62 -1.65 13.37 6.49
N ARG A 63 -2.04 13.70 5.25
CA ARG A 63 -3.44 13.63 4.86
C ARG A 63 -3.77 12.20 4.43
N LEU A 64 -4.72 11.58 5.14
CA LEU A 64 -5.33 10.35 4.67
C LEU A 64 -6.01 10.63 3.32
N PRO A 65 -5.70 9.86 2.27
CA PRO A 65 -6.29 10.08 0.95
C PRO A 65 -7.79 9.85 1.06
N THR A 66 -8.56 10.64 0.34
CA THR A 66 -9.93 10.25 0.04
C THR A 66 -9.88 9.00 -0.84
N PRO A 67 -10.85 8.08 -0.72
CA PRO A 67 -10.86 6.82 -1.49
C PRO A 67 -10.87 7.02 -3.01
N THR A 68 -11.15 8.25 -3.48
CA THR A 68 -11.12 8.62 -4.90
C THR A 68 -9.72 8.95 -5.43
N ASP A 69 -8.79 9.34 -4.56
CA ASP A 69 -7.42 9.74 -4.94
C ASP A 69 -6.43 8.56 -4.87
N ALA A 70 -6.75 7.55 -4.07
CA ALA A 70 -5.95 6.34 -3.94
C ALA A 70 -6.34 5.26 -4.94
N GLN A 71 -5.36 4.75 -5.69
CA GLN A 71 -5.50 3.51 -6.44
C GLN A 71 -5.51 2.33 -5.47
N ARG A 72 -6.50 1.45 -5.64
CA ARG A 72 -6.67 0.24 -4.83
C ARG A 72 -6.23 -0.98 -5.62
N PHE A 73 -5.37 -1.78 -5.01
CA PHE A 73 -4.87 -3.04 -5.55
C PHE A 73 -5.20 -4.16 -4.56
N ASP A 74 -5.87 -5.20 -5.04
CA ASP A 74 -6.26 -6.35 -4.23
C ASP A 74 -5.42 -7.57 -4.64
N TYR A 75 -4.74 -8.17 -3.68
CA TYR A 75 -3.87 -9.33 -3.86
C TYR A 75 -4.43 -10.53 -3.09
N PRO A 76 -4.62 -11.68 -3.76
CA PRO A 76 -5.00 -12.91 -3.07
C PRO A 76 -3.85 -13.41 -2.19
N VAL A 77 -4.20 -14.08 -1.09
CA VAL A 77 -3.22 -14.92 -0.36
C VAL A 77 -3.09 -16.23 -1.13
N VAL A 78 -1.87 -16.58 -1.50
CA VAL A 78 -1.49 -17.87 -2.12
C VAL A 78 -1.14 -18.89 -1.05
#